data_AF-A0A0K0DHD6-F1
#
_entry.id   AF-A0A0K0DHD6-F1
#
_cell.length_a   1.000
_cell.length_b   1.000
_cell.length_c   1.000
_cell.angle_alpha   90.00
_cell.angle_beta   90.00
_cell.angle_gamma   90.00
#
_symmetry.space_group_name_H-M   'P 1'
#
loop_
_entity.id
_entity.type
_entity.pdbx_description
1 polymer ?
#
loop_
_entity_poly.entity_id
_entity_poly.type
_entity_poly.pdbx_seq_one_letter_code
_entity_poly.pdbx_strand_id
1 'polypeptide(L)'
;MSMLDFWKTAKNLNGFWDVMVDEQVGNELLEKLSKYEISYIKTIDDVQKLIMARERAERPRRLHDESSGPFYDFGRYGSYDIFLNCPRNFRSFQRTQLLEDMVSWMHALAKDDPQHVLFVSIGTTHEGRSIDGVEIGHRNRTNRIFWIDGGIHAREWAAPHTALYFIRQVK
;
A
#
# COMPACT_ATOMS: atom_id res chain seq x y z
N MET A 1 -9.55 -11.22 24.77
CA MET A 1 -10.09 -12.16 23.77
C MET A 1 -9.14 -12.09 22.58
N SER A 2 -8.23 -13.05 22.43
CA SER A 2 -7.30 -13.04 21.30
C SER A 2 -8.08 -13.34 20.02
N MET A 3 -7.92 -12.48 19.03
CA MET A 3 -8.64 -12.55 17.77
C MET A 3 -7.77 -13.25 16.73
N LEU A 4 -8.29 -14.29 16.08
CA LEU A 4 -7.65 -14.89 14.91
C LEU A 4 -7.83 -13.95 13.70
N ASP A 5 -6.77 -13.65 12.95
CA ASP A 5 -6.84 -12.82 11.75
C ASP A 5 -6.70 -13.69 10.50
N PHE A 6 -7.80 -13.87 9.77
CA PHE A 6 -7.82 -14.68 8.56
C PHE A 6 -7.35 -13.84 7.37
N TRP A 7 -6.18 -14.20 6.83
CA TRP A 7 -5.61 -13.59 5.63
C TRP A 7 -6.19 -14.21 4.36
N LYS A 8 -6.52 -15.50 4.42
CA LYS A 8 -7.15 -16.24 3.33
C LYS A 8 -8.11 -17.28 3.88
N THR A 9 -9.27 -17.39 3.24
CA THR A 9 -10.27 -18.42 3.55
C THR A 9 -10.54 -19.27 2.31
N ALA A 10 -10.66 -20.58 2.48
CA ALA A 10 -11.00 -21.46 1.38
C ALA A 10 -12.49 -21.32 1.02
N LYS A 11 -12.77 -21.36 -0.29
CA LYS A 11 -14.15 -21.41 -0.82
C LYS A 11 -14.59 -22.82 -1.21
N ASN A 12 -13.63 -23.73 -1.41
CA ASN A 12 -13.86 -25.08 -1.91
C ASN A 12 -13.38 -26.12 -0.88
N LEU A 13 -13.95 -27.32 -0.97
CA LEU A 13 -13.43 -28.51 -0.29
C LEU A 13 -11.95 -28.70 -0.69
N ASN A 14 -11.09 -28.96 0.30
CA ASN A 14 -9.62 -29.07 0.18
C ASN A 14 -8.86 -27.75 -0.07
N GLY A 15 -9.47 -26.58 0.07
CA GLY A 15 -8.74 -25.32 0.01
C GLY A 15 -7.99 -24.99 1.30
N PHE A 16 -6.95 -24.16 1.18
CA PHE A 16 -6.12 -23.72 2.32
C PHE A 16 -6.64 -22.43 2.95
N TRP A 17 -6.43 -22.34 4.26
CA TRP A 17 -6.75 -21.17 5.07
C TRP A 17 -5.43 -20.61 5.61
N ASP A 18 -5.22 -19.31 5.45
CA ASP A 18 -4.05 -18.62 6.01
C ASP A 18 -4.54 -17.75 7.17
N VAL A 19 -4.00 -18.02 8.36
CA VAL A 19 -4.44 -17.38 9.61
C VAL A 19 -3.23 -16.84 10.35
N MET A 20 -3.21 -15.54 10.62
CA MET A 20 -2.29 -14.94 11.55
C MET A 20 -2.85 -15.09 12.97
N VAL A 21 -1.98 -15.50 13.88
CA VAL A 21 -2.34 -15.82 15.26
C VAL A 21 -1.37 -15.10 16.18
N ASP A 22 -1.90 -14.56 17.27
CA ASP A 22 -1.10 -13.95 18.32
C ASP A 22 -0.21 -15.02 18.99
N GLU A 23 1.02 -14.62 19.37
CA GLU A 23 2.01 -15.52 19.98
C GLU A 23 1.47 -16.22 21.23
N GLN A 24 0.65 -15.53 22.03
CA GLN A 24 0.10 -16.07 23.29
C GLN A 24 -0.86 -17.24 23.04
N VAL A 25 -1.49 -17.29 21.87
CA VAL A 25 -2.57 -18.26 21.54
C VAL A 25 -2.15 -19.23 20.46
N GLY A 26 -1.00 -19.01 19.82
CA GLY A 26 -0.44 -19.89 18.80
C GLY A 26 -0.35 -21.34 19.27
N ASN A 27 0.25 -21.59 20.44
CA ASN A 27 0.44 -22.96 20.95
C ASN A 27 -0.89 -23.67 21.21
N GLU A 28 -1.85 -23.00 21.87
CA GLU A 28 -3.18 -23.56 22.13
C GLU A 28 -3.91 -23.91 20.83
N LEU A 29 -3.77 -23.08 19.79
CA LEU A 29 -4.35 -23.36 18.49
C LEU A 29 -3.70 -24.58 17.84
N LEU A 30 -2.38 -24.69 17.84
CA LEU A 30 -1.66 -25.82 17.25
C LEU A 30 -2.02 -27.15 17.94
N GLU A 31 -2.20 -27.14 19.25
CA GLU A 31 -2.70 -28.29 20.00
C GLU A 31 -4.11 -28.69 19.58
N LYS A 32 -5.02 -27.71 19.42
CA LYS A 32 -6.39 -27.97 18.93
C LYS A 32 -6.39 -28.52 17.51
N LEU A 33 -5.60 -27.96 16.60
CA LEU A 33 -5.49 -28.45 15.23
C LEU A 33 -4.98 -29.90 15.19
N SER A 34 -3.97 -30.21 16.01
CA SER A 34 -3.42 -31.55 16.14
C SER A 34 -4.44 -32.53 16.71
N LYS A 35 -5.21 -32.11 17.72
CA LYS A 35 -6.28 -32.91 18.34
C LYS A 35 -7.38 -33.31 17.35
N TYR A 36 -7.71 -32.44 16.41
CA TYR A 36 -8.73 -32.70 15.39
C TYR A 36 -8.15 -33.21 14.07
N GLU A 37 -6.88 -33.61 14.05
CA GLU A 37 -6.17 -34.13 12.86
C GLU A 37 -6.23 -33.17 11.66
N ILE A 38 -6.27 -31.86 11.94
CA ILE A 38 -6.25 -30.82 10.91
C ILE A 38 -4.80 -30.56 10.53
N SER A 39 -4.42 -30.91 9.29
CA SER A 39 -3.09 -30.63 8.77
C SER A 39 -2.82 -29.12 8.74
N TYR A 40 -1.66 -28.69 9.24
CA TYR A 40 -1.22 -27.30 9.18
C TYR A 40 0.26 -27.20 8.82
N ILE A 41 0.64 -26.04 8.32
CA ILE A 41 2.04 -25.66 8.09
C ILE A 41 2.27 -24.27 8.67
N LYS A 42 3.43 -24.04 9.29
CA LYS A 42 3.83 -22.72 9.75
C LYS A 42 4.55 -21.99 8.61
N THR A 43 3.83 -21.11 7.92
CA THR A 43 4.37 -20.39 6.76
C THR A 43 5.27 -19.21 7.15
N ILE A 44 4.91 -18.50 8.23
CA ILE A 44 5.63 -17.33 8.72
C ILE A 44 5.93 -17.53 10.20
N ASP A 45 7.21 -17.43 10.56
CA ASP A 45 7.64 -17.65 11.94
C ASP A 45 7.29 -16.50 12.88
N ASP A 46 7.50 -15.28 12.40
CA ASP A 46 7.42 -14.04 13.16
C ASP A 46 7.07 -12.90 12.21
N VAL A 47 5.79 -12.51 12.22
CA VAL A 47 5.27 -11.41 11.38
C VAL A 47 5.92 -10.08 11.77
N GLN A 48 6.21 -9.88 13.07
CA GLN A 48 6.81 -8.66 13.56
C GLN A 48 8.22 -8.46 12.99
N LYS A 49 9.02 -9.52 12.89
CA LYS A 49 10.34 -9.47 12.23
C LYS A 49 10.22 -9.06 10.77
N LEU A 50 9.23 -9.57 10.03
CA LEU A 50 9.02 -9.19 8.64
C LEU A 50 8.63 -7.71 8.49
N ILE A 51 7.75 -7.22 9.36
CA ILE A 51 7.36 -5.80 9.39
C ILE A 51 8.58 -4.93 9.73
N MET A 52 9.32 -5.27 10.79
CA MET A 52 10.51 -4.54 11.20
C MET A 52 11.58 -4.55 10.11
N ALA A 53 11.80 -5.68 9.44
CA ALA A 53 12.76 -5.77 8.33
C ALA A 53 12.37 -4.83 7.18
N ARG A 54 11.07 -4.76 6.84
CA ARG A 54 10.54 -3.83 5.84
C ARG A 54 10.73 -2.36 6.25
N GLU A 55 10.38 -2.01 7.48
CA GLU A 55 10.48 -0.64 7.99
C GLU A 55 11.92 -0.19 8.21
N ARG A 56 12.83 -1.12 8.57
CA ARG A 56 14.26 -0.83 8.82
C ARG A 56 15.13 -0.84 7.58
N ALA A 57 14.68 -1.43 6.47
CA ALA A 57 15.43 -1.38 5.22
C ALA A 57 15.86 0.08 4.96
N GLU A 58 17.17 0.34 4.93
CA GLU A 58 17.68 1.72 4.89
C GLU A 58 17.30 2.38 3.56
N ARG A 59 16.89 3.66 3.59
CA ARG A 59 16.73 4.50 2.40
C ARG A 59 18.11 4.63 1.73
N PRO A 60 18.32 4.19 0.47
CA PRO A 60 19.60 4.47 -0.19
C PRO A 60 19.81 5.99 -0.23
N ARG A 61 21.05 6.43 -0.01
CA ARG A 61 21.41 7.82 -0.19
C ARG A 61 21.19 8.17 -1.66
N ARG A 62 20.62 9.35 -1.92
CA ARG A 62 20.47 9.93 -3.26
C ARG A 62 21.82 9.82 -3.98
N LEU A 63 21.87 9.04 -5.06
CA LEU A 63 23.07 8.97 -5.92
C LEU A 63 23.09 10.13 -6.93
N HIS A 64 21.97 10.84 -7.11
CA HIS A 64 21.88 11.99 -7.99
C HIS A 64 20.99 13.10 -7.38
N ASP A 65 21.48 14.33 -7.46
CA ASP A 65 20.77 15.55 -7.09
C ASP A 65 19.94 16.03 -8.30
N GLU A 66 18.70 15.55 -8.41
CA GLU A 66 17.69 16.18 -9.28
C GLU A 66 16.72 16.96 -8.39
N SER A 67 17.09 18.20 -8.09
CA SER A 67 16.47 19.05 -7.08
C SER A 67 15.22 19.80 -7.53
N SER A 68 14.62 19.46 -8.67
CA SER A 68 13.57 20.30 -9.27
C SER A 68 12.14 19.76 -9.19
N GLY A 69 11.91 18.50 -8.79
CA GLY A 69 10.57 17.93 -8.79
C GLY A 69 10.35 16.81 -7.76
N PRO A 70 9.09 16.54 -7.39
CA PRO A 70 8.74 15.41 -6.56
C PRO A 70 9.00 14.08 -7.30
N PHE A 71 10.02 13.34 -6.88
CA PHE A 71 10.37 12.06 -7.46
C PHE A 71 9.73 10.91 -6.69
N TYR A 72 8.97 10.07 -7.40
CA TYR A 72 8.48 8.81 -6.87
C TYR A 72 9.43 7.67 -7.30
N ASP A 73 10.03 6.97 -6.34
CA ASP A 73 10.79 5.76 -6.63
C ASP A 73 9.86 4.54 -6.69
N PHE A 74 9.61 4.02 -7.90
CA PHE A 74 8.75 2.85 -8.13
C PHE A 74 9.45 1.51 -7.88
N GLY A 75 10.77 1.51 -7.74
CA GLY A 75 11.56 0.33 -7.41
C GLY A 75 11.45 -0.06 -5.93
N ARG A 76 10.84 0.80 -5.11
CA ARG A 76 10.70 0.57 -3.68
C ARG A 76 9.32 0.97 -3.17
N TYR A 77 8.70 0.06 -2.44
CA TYR A 77 7.50 0.40 -1.69
C TYR A 77 7.84 1.34 -0.53
N GLY A 78 7.18 2.49 -0.40
CA GLY A 78 7.44 3.40 0.72
C GLY A 78 8.45 4.52 0.46
N SER A 79 9.00 4.64 -0.74
CA SER A 79 9.92 5.71 -1.14
C SER A 79 9.19 6.92 -1.72
N TYR A 80 8.19 7.38 -0.99
CA TYR A 80 7.51 8.62 -1.28
C TYR A 80 8.36 9.75 -0.67
N ASP A 81 9.08 10.51 -1.50
CA ASP A 81 9.98 11.57 -1.05
C ASP A 81 9.48 12.92 -1.56
N ILE A 82 8.65 13.60 -0.77
CA ILE A 82 8.36 15.03 -0.94
C ILE A 82 8.44 15.70 0.43
N PHE A 83 9.55 15.60 1.18
CA PHE A 83 9.96 16.68 2.10
C PHE A 83 11.44 16.56 2.48
N LEU A 84 12.26 17.46 1.93
CA LEU A 84 13.66 17.68 2.32
C LEU A 84 13.85 18.17 3.78
N ASN A 85 12.79 18.34 4.58
CA ASN A 85 12.86 18.96 5.92
C ASN A 85 12.15 18.17 7.05
N CYS A 86 11.90 16.87 6.90
CA CYS A 86 11.39 16.08 8.03
C CYS A 86 12.54 15.67 9.00
N PRO A 87 12.46 15.99 10.31
CA PRO A 87 13.48 15.58 11.27
C PRO A 87 13.60 14.05 11.35
N ARG A 88 14.83 13.53 11.29
CA ARG A 88 15.19 12.09 11.32
C ARG A 88 14.65 11.27 12.51
N ASN A 89 13.99 11.93 13.47
CA ASN A 89 13.53 11.35 14.74
C ASN A 89 12.04 10.96 14.72
N PHE A 90 11.27 11.28 13.68
CA PHE A 90 9.85 10.91 13.57
C PHE A 90 9.67 9.58 12.80
N ARG A 91 10.07 8.46 13.43
CA ARG A 91 9.98 7.11 12.82
C ARG A 91 8.61 6.45 12.93
N SER A 92 7.71 6.98 13.77
CA SER A 92 6.41 6.38 14.12
C SER A 92 5.22 6.84 13.27
N PHE A 93 5.42 7.80 12.36
CA PHE A 93 4.35 8.45 11.59
C PHE A 93 4.41 8.11 10.08
N GLN A 94 4.86 6.90 9.72
CA GLN A 94 5.10 6.55 8.32
C GLN A 94 3.80 6.44 7.52
N ARG A 95 2.72 5.86 8.07
CA ARG A 95 1.53 5.48 7.28
C ARG A 95 0.70 6.66 6.77
N THR A 96 0.59 7.74 7.55
CA THR A 96 -0.10 8.97 7.14
C THR A 96 0.74 9.76 6.13
N GLN A 97 2.07 9.73 6.27
CA GLN A 97 3.00 10.39 5.35
C GLN A 97 2.92 9.76 3.94
N LEU A 98 2.81 8.43 3.83
CA LEU A 98 2.70 7.76 2.51
C LEU A 98 1.50 8.27 1.71
N LEU A 99 0.34 8.48 2.36
CA LEU A 99 -0.85 8.95 1.67
C LEU A 99 -0.69 10.38 1.16
N GLU A 100 -0.18 11.28 2.00
CA GLU A 100 0.07 12.68 1.63
C GLU A 100 1.08 12.78 0.49
N ASP A 101 2.11 11.94 0.50
CA ASP A 101 3.11 11.93 -0.56
C ASP A 101 2.55 11.38 -1.89
N MET A 102 1.71 10.33 -1.86
CA MET A 102 1.00 9.83 -3.05
C MET A 102 0.12 10.91 -3.68
N VAL A 103 -0.64 11.63 -2.86
CA VAL A 103 -1.52 12.71 -3.29
C VAL A 103 -0.71 13.88 -3.86
N SER A 104 0.39 14.24 -3.19
CA SER A 104 1.30 15.30 -3.64
C SER A 104 1.96 14.97 -4.98
N TRP A 105 2.35 13.72 -5.20
CA TRP A 105 2.86 13.25 -6.49
C TRP A 105 1.81 13.34 -7.60
N MET A 106 0.56 12.94 -7.33
CA MET A 106 -0.54 13.09 -8.29
C MET A 106 -0.83 14.56 -8.63
N HIS A 107 -0.77 15.45 -7.63
CA HIS A 107 -0.90 16.89 -7.86
C HIS A 107 0.22 17.45 -8.74
N ALA A 108 1.46 17.04 -8.51
CA ALA A 108 2.60 17.46 -9.31
C ALA A 108 2.46 16.98 -10.76
N LEU A 109 2.08 15.71 -10.96
CA LEU A 109 1.83 15.15 -12.28
C LEU A 109 0.77 15.95 -13.06
N ALA A 110 -0.33 16.34 -12.39
CA ALA A 110 -1.37 17.17 -12.99
C ALA A 110 -0.90 18.62 -13.30
N LYS A 111 0.05 19.14 -12.52
CA LYS A 111 0.65 20.45 -12.75
C LYS A 111 1.64 20.44 -13.92
N ASP A 112 2.37 19.34 -14.09
CA ASP A 112 3.40 19.18 -15.11
C ASP A 112 2.79 18.88 -16.51
N ASP A 113 1.67 18.15 -16.57
CA ASP A 113 0.94 17.87 -17.83
C ASP A 113 -0.57 18.17 -17.70
N PRO A 114 -0.97 19.45 -17.58
CA PRO A 114 -2.36 19.83 -17.34
C PRO A 114 -3.29 19.58 -18.54
N GLN A 115 -2.73 19.35 -19.74
CA GLN A 115 -3.49 19.08 -20.96
C GLN A 115 -4.06 17.67 -20.97
N HIS A 116 -3.36 16.71 -20.37
CA HIS A 116 -3.75 15.30 -20.40
C HIS A 116 -3.95 14.68 -19.02
N VAL A 117 -3.52 15.34 -17.95
CA VAL A 117 -3.70 14.86 -16.58
C VAL A 117 -4.59 15.85 -15.83
N LEU A 118 -5.61 15.32 -15.16
CA LEU A 118 -6.48 16.09 -14.28
C LEU A 118 -6.51 15.42 -12.92
N PHE A 119 -6.16 16.18 -11.89
CA PHE A 119 -6.39 15.75 -10.52
C PHE A 119 -7.89 15.86 -10.20
N VAL A 120 -8.47 14.80 -9.66
CA VAL A 120 -9.91 14.72 -9.34
C VAL A 120 -10.12 14.22 -7.93
N SER A 121 -11.14 14.77 -7.25
CA SER A 121 -11.68 14.23 -6.01
C SER A 121 -13.06 13.65 -6.30
N ILE A 122 -13.26 12.38 -5.95
CA ILE A 122 -14.49 11.62 -6.27
C ILE A 122 -15.43 11.49 -5.07
N GLY A 123 -15.02 11.97 -3.90
CA GLY A 123 -15.82 11.92 -2.68
C GLY A 123 -15.00 12.10 -1.42
N THR A 124 -15.61 11.75 -0.28
CA THR A 124 -15.01 11.92 1.05
C THR A 124 -15.15 10.63 1.84
N THR A 125 -14.07 10.23 2.51
CA THR A 125 -14.05 9.08 3.43
C THR A 125 -14.85 9.36 4.70
N HIS A 126 -15.13 8.30 5.47
CA HIS A 126 -15.82 8.42 6.76
C HIS A 126 -15.08 9.36 7.75
N GLU A 127 -13.76 9.35 7.74
CA GLU A 127 -12.92 10.21 8.59
C GLU A 127 -12.69 11.61 7.99
N GLY A 128 -13.41 11.98 6.92
CA GLY A 128 -13.36 13.33 6.35
C GLY A 128 -12.21 13.61 5.39
N ARG A 129 -11.42 12.61 4.99
CA ARG A 129 -10.36 12.76 3.97
C ARG A 129 -10.94 12.69 2.56
N SER A 130 -10.38 13.47 1.62
CA SER A 130 -10.73 13.39 0.20
C SER A 130 -10.35 12.02 -0.38
N ILE A 131 -11.16 11.51 -1.32
CA ILE A 131 -10.85 10.34 -2.13
C ILE A 131 -10.35 10.86 -3.47
N ASP A 132 -9.03 10.88 -3.61
CA ASP A 132 -8.34 11.54 -4.73
C ASP A 132 -7.87 10.53 -5.78
N GLY A 133 -7.77 11.00 -7.03
CA GLY A 133 -7.22 10.25 -8.16
C GLY A 133 -6.81 11.16 -9.31
N VAL A 134 -6.42 10.55 -10.42
CA VAL A 134 -6.09 11.26 -11.66
C VAL A 134 -6.88 10.71 -12.84
N GLU A 135 -7.42 11.60 -13.65
CA GLU A 135 -7.92 11.29 -14.99
C GLU A 135 -6.80 11.54 -16.00
N ILE A 136 -6.53 10.54 -16.85
CA ILE A 136 -5.44 10.59 -17.84
C ILE A 136 -6.00 10.38 -19.24
N GLY A 137 -5.79 11.35 -20.12
CA GLY A 137 -6.17 11.28 -21.53
C GLY A 137 -6.72 12.59 -22.07
N HIS A 138 -7.18 12.57 -23.32
CA HIS A 138 -7.86 13.72 -23.92
C HIS A 138 -9.29 13.82 -23.40
N ARG A 139 -9.70 15.05 -23.07
CA ARG A 139 -11.01 15.37 -22.51
C ARG A 139 -12.11 15.39 -23.58
N ASN A 140 -12.33 14.26 -24.24
CA ASN A 140 -13.44 14.07 -25.16
C ASN A 140 -14.49 13.16 -24.51
N ARG A 141 -15.74 13.64 -24.43
CA ARG A 141 -16.85 12.94 -23.77
C ARG A 141 -17.26 11.63 -24.46
N THR A 142 -16.76 11.37 -25.67
CA THR A 142 -17.01 10.13 -26.42
C THR A 142 -15.96 9.05 -26.18
N ASN A 143 -14.89 9.36 -25.43
CA ASN A 143 -13.82 8.40 -25.16
C ASN A 143 -14.32 7.27 -24.27
N ARG A 144 -13.85 6.05 -24.55
CA ARG A 144 -14.01 4.91 -23.64
C ARG A 144 -13.11 5.12 -22.43
N ILE A 145 -13.66 4.86 -21.25
CA ILE A 145 -12.96 5.06 -19.98
C ILE A 145 -12.61 3.71 -19.39
N PHE A 146 -11.37 3.59 -18.91
CA PHE A 146 -10.94 2.50 -18.05
C PHE A 146 -10.82 3.03 -16.63
N TRP A 147 -11.45 2.35 -15.68
CA TRP A 147 -11.36 2.67 -14.26
C TRP A 147 -10.41 1.70 -13.58
N ILE A 148 -9.43 2.23 -12.87
CA ILE A 148 -8.46 1.44 -12.10
C ILE A 148 -8.41 2.03 -10.69
N ASP A 149 -8.71 1.22 -9.69
CA ASP A 149 -8.51 1.56 -8.28
C ASP A 149 -7.56 0.56 -7.61
N GLY A 150 -6.98 0.98 -6.48
CA GLY A 150 -6.11 0.14 -5.66
C GLY A 150 -6.19 0.57 -4.21
N GLY A 151 -6.18 -0.41 -3.29
CA GLY A 151 -6.17 -0.14 -1.86
C GLY A 151 -7.54 -0.09 -1.19
N ILE A 152 -8.59 -0.69 -1.79
CA ILE A 152 -9.89 -0.88 -1.13
C ILE A 152 -9.74 -1.60 0.21
N HIS A 153 -8.77 -2.53 0.33
CA HIS A 153 -8.32 -3.09 1.59
C HIS A 153 -7.01 -2.45 2.04
N ALA A 154 -7.03 -1.80 3.20
CA ALA A 154 -5.89 -1.03 3.71
C ALA A 154 -4.62 -1.86 3.99
N ARG A 155 -4.69 -3.19 4.07
CA ARG A 155 -3.54 -4.10 4.27
C ARG A 155 -2.90 -4.60 2.97
N GLU A 156 -3.58 -4.42 1.84
CA GLU A 156 -3.13 -4.87 0.51
C GLU A 156 -2.24 -3.81 -0.15
N TRP A 157 -1.16 -3.47 0.55
CA TRP A 157 -0.26 -2.36 0.23
C TRP A 157 0.25 -2.40 -1.23
N ALA A 158 0.51 -3.57 -1.81
CA ALA A 158 0.94 -3.68 -3.21
C ALA A 158 -0.06 -3.08 -4.23
N ALA A 159 -1.36 -3.06 -3.92
CA ALA A 159 -2.39 -2.58 -4.84
C ALA A 159 -2.28 -1.07 -5.15
N PRO A 160 -2.28 -0.14 -4.18
CA PRO A 160 -2.10 1.28 -4.46
C PRO A 160 -0.75 1.60 -5.12
N HIS A 161 0.33 0.89 -4.78
CA HIS A 161 1.63 1.05 -5.45
C HIS A 161 1.56 0.66 -6.94
N THR A 162 0.85 -0.41 -7.26
CA THR A 162 0.65 -0.86 -8.64
C THR A 162 -0.21 0.13 -9.43
N ALA A 163 -1.26 0.70 -8.81
CA ALA A 163 -2.07 1.73 -9.45
C ALA A 163 -1.25 2.98 -9.81
N LEU A 164 -0.39 3.45 -8.90
CA LEU A 164 0.54 4.55 -9.18
C LEU A 164 1.55 4.18 -10.27
N TYR A 165 2.04 2.93 -10.27
CA TYR A 165 2.94 2.46 -11.32
C TYR A 165 2.27 2.52 -12.69
N PHE A 166 0.99 2.14 -12.82
CA PHE A 166 0.25 2.29 -14.07
C PHE A 166 0.16 3.74 -14.51
N ILE A 167 -0.11 4.67 -13.59
CA ILE A 167 -0.11 6.11 -13.89
C ILE A 167 1.23 6.52 -14.52
N ARG A 168 2.37 6.09 -13.93
CA ARG A 168 3.70 6.34 -14.52
C ARG A 168 3.92 5.64 -15.86
N GLN A 169 3.37 4.45 -16.09
CA GLN A 169 3.58 3.77 -17.38
C GLN A 169 2.85 4.46 -18.54
N VAL A 170 1.76 5.16 -18.25
CA VAL A 170 0.98 5.89 -19.26
C VAL A 170 1.34 7.39 -19.33
N LYS A 171 2.34 7.83 -18.56
CA LYS A 171 2.83 9.21 -18.49
C LYS A 171 4.35 9.27 -18.48
#